data_AF-C1MJN6-F1
#
_entry.id   AF-C1MJN6-F1
#
_cell.length_a   1.000
_cell.length_b   1.000
_cell.length_c   1.000
_cell.angle_alpha   90.00
_cell.angle_beta   90.00
_cell.angle_gamma   90.00
#
_symmetry.space_group_name_H-M   'P 1'
#
loop_
_entity.id
_entity.type
_entity.pdbx_description
1 polymer ?
#
loop_
_entity_poly.entity_id
_entity_poly.type
_entity_poly.pdbx_seq_one_letter_code
_entity_poly.pdbx_strand_id
1 'polypeptide(L)'
;MPPSDEPARFCDETGEALNAAARAVVAEAIGADRARDDVSNDAAAKLGPVLRSVPIVKLERGTHKYVQVQLTHPDEPGTAILVVRSVDVRRCPYHADVYRALVDELGSDARTRGVIGRVIGGGRIRRDAATVSVYGYSKTFGRTRGCNERTAELIRANVDGLASVEWSDDGY
;
A
#
# COMPACT_ATOMS: atom_id res chain seq x y z
N MET A 1 30.19 -2.15 6.94
CA MET A 1 29.43 -3.41 6.95
C MET A 1 28.64 -3.46 5.65
N PRO A 2 28.83 -4.46 4.77
CA PRO A 2 27.90 -4.65 3.66
C PRO A 2 26.49 -4.90 4.23
N PRO A 3 25.41 -4.53 3.53
CA PRO A 3 24.09 -4.98 3.92
C PRO A 3 24.12 -6.51 3.92
N SER A 4 23.72 -7.12 5.04
CA SER A 4 23.56 -8.57 5.11
C SER A 4 22.54 -9.00 4.06
N ASP A 5 22.86 -9.97 3.20
CA ASP A 5 21.94 -10.63 2.25
C ASP A 5 20.82 -11.43 2.96
N GLU A 6 20.62 -11.23 4.26
CA GLU A 6 19.60 -11.90 5.03
C GLU A 6 18.21 -11.36 4.63
N PRO A 7 17.23 -12.23 4.34
CA PRO A 7 15.87 -11.80 4.00
C PRO A 7 15.24 -11.05 5.18
N ALA A 8 14.34 -10.11 4.87
CA ALA A 8 13.59 -9.37 5.89
C ALA A 8 12.77 -10.35 6.75
N ARG A 9 12.87 -10.22 8.08
CA ARG A 9 12.11 -11.02 9.05
C ARG A 9 11.22 -10.15 9.91
N PHE A 10 9.95 -10.52 10.02
CA PHE A 10 8.97 -9.84 10.85
C PHE A 10 8.37 -10.82 11.87
N CYS A 11 7.97 -10.30 13.03
CA CYS A 11 7.24 -11.08 14.03
C CYS A 11 5.82 -11.37 13.55
N ASP A 12 5.39 -12.63 13.54
CA ASP A 12 4.04 -13.04 13.14
C ASP A 12 2.95 -12.45 14.06
N GLU A 13 3.27 -12.28 15.33
CA GLU A 13 2.34 -11.81 16.35
C GLU A 13 2.26 -10.29 16.42
N THR A 14 3.38 -9.58 16.29
CA THR A 14 3.44 -8.13 16.54
C THR A 14 3.73 -7.31 15.28
N GLY A 15 4.15 -7.93 14.18
CA GLY A 15 4.60 -7.24 12.96
C GLY A 15 5.92 -6.49 13.12
N GLU A 16 6.63 -6.67 14.25
CA GLU A 16 7.91 -6.04 14.55
C GLU A 16 9.02 -6.48 13.59
N ALA A 17 9.88 -5.54 13.19
CA ALA A 17 11.03 -5.79 12.34
C ALA A 17 12.19 -6.44 13.12
N LEU A 18 12.38 -7.75 12.94
CA LEU A 18 13.31 -8.56 13.74
C LEU A 18 14.77 -8.43 13.31
N ASN A 19 15.05 -8.02 12.07
CA ASN A 19 16.41 -7.86 11.55
C ASN A 19 16.62 -6.54 10.79
N ALA A 20 17.88 -6.28 10.41
CA ALA A 20 18.27 -5.04 9.75
C ALA A 20 17.57 -4.84 8.40
N ALA A 21 17.40 -5.92 7.63
CA ALA A 21 16.68 -5.88 6.36
C ALA A 21 15.21 -5.48 6.55
N ALA A 22 14.51 -6.05 7.55
CA ALA A 22 13.14 -5.65 7.86
C ALA A 22 13.04 -4.18 8.31
N ARG A 23 13.97 -3.72 9.15
CA ARG A 23 14.02 -2.31 9.59
C ARG A 23 14.28 -1.35 8.43
N ALA A 24 15.11 -1.74 7.46
CA ALA A 24 15.35 -0.94 6.26
C ALA A 24 14.07 -0.77 5.42
N VAL A 25 13.31 -1.84 5.22
CA VAL A 25 12.03 -1.79 4.49
C VAL A 25 11.03 -0.88 5.21
N VAL A 26 10.93 -0.98 6.53
CA VAL A 26 10.05 -0.10 7.33
C VAL A 26 10.52 1.35 7.26
N ALA A 27 11.83 1.60 7.33
CA ALA A 27 12.39 2.94 7.22
C ALA A 27 12.15 3.56 5.84
N GLU A 28 12.25 2.78 4.76
CA GLU A 28 11.91 3.20 3.40
C GLU A 28 10.41 3.54 3.30
N ALA A 29 9.55 2.61 3.74
CA ALA A 29 8.09 2.75 3.71
C ALA A 29 7.56 3.98 4.45
N ILE A 30 8.18 4.39 5.56
CA ILE A 30 7.74 5.53 6.38
C ILE A 30 8.57 6.79 6.07
N GLY A 31 9.80 6.63 5.58
CA GLY A 31 10.78 7.70 5.36
C GLY A 31 10.67 8.37 4.00
N ALA A 32 10.16 7.67 2.99
CA ALA A 32 9.86 8.23 1.68
C ALA A 32 8.91 9.44 1.82
N ASP A 33 9.37 10.65 1.53
CA ASP A 33 8.55 11.85 1.33
C ASP A 33 7.67 12.33 2.52
N ARG A 34 8.19 12.28 3.76
CA ARG A 34 7.52 12.87 4.95
C ARG A 34 7.24 14.37 4.85
N ALA A 35 7.86 15.07 3.90
CA ALA A 35 7.68 16.50 3.69
C ALA A 35 6.36 16.84 2.97
N ARG A 36 5.63 15.85 2.47
CA ARG A 36 4.35 16.05 1.79
C ARG A 36 3.19 15.61 2.67
N ASP A 37 2.16 16.44 2.65
CA ASP A 37 0.89 16.15 3.31
C ASP A 37 0.25 14.89 2.72
N ASP A 38 -0.57 14.22 3.54
CA ASP A 38 -1.39 13.11 3.09
C ASP A 38 -2.40 13.61 2.04
N VAL A 39 -2.44 12.94 0.88
CA VAL A 39 -3.29 13.36 -0.24
C VAL A 39 -4.56 12.52 -0.37
N SER A 40 -5.65 13.16 -0.80
CA SER A 40 -6.82 12.48 -1.37
C SER A 40 -6.76 12.49 -2.90
N ASN A 41 -7.38 11.52 -3.55
CA ASN A 41 -7.39 11.42 -5.03
C ASN A 41 -8.42 12.37 -5.69
N ASP A 42 -9.03 13.28 -4.95
CA ASP A 42 -10.10 14.18 -5.43
C ASP A 42 -9.61 15.15 -6.54
N ALA A 43 -8.30 15.30 -6.69
CA ALA A 43 -7.65 16.18 -7.67
C ALA A 43 -6.93 15.42 -8.81
N ALA A 44 -7.52 14.32 -9.33
CA ALA A 44 -6.98 13.57 -10.48
C ALA A 44 -6.62 14.43 -11.72
N ALA A 45 -7.17 15.66 -11.80
CA ALA A 45 -6.87 16.65 -12.82
C ALA A 45 -5.42 17.18 -12.82
N LYS A 46 -4.61 16.93 -11.77
CA LYS A 46 -3.21 17.41 -11.65
C LYS A 46 -2.13 16.34 -11.77
N LEU A 47 -2.48 15.07 -12.01
CA LEU A 47 -1.48 14.00 -12.11
C LEU A 47 -0.70 14.07 -13.43
N GLY A 48 0.63 13.94 -13.33
CA GLY A 48 1.48 13.78 -14.51
C GLY A 48 1.34 12.37 -15.13
N PRO A 49 1.95 12.14 -16.30
CA PRO A 49 1.80 10.91 -17.07
C PRO A 49 2.30 9.65 -16.35
N VAL A 50 3.36 9.74 -15.54
CA VAL A 50 3.93 8.64 -14.76
C VAL A 50 2.93 8.19 -13.69
N LEU A 51 2.52 9.09 -12.78
CA LEU A 51 1.62 8.70 -11.69
C LEU A 51 0.23 8.31 -12.20
N ARG A 52 -0.24 8.91 -13.30
CA ARG A 52 -1.50 8.53 -13.97
C ARG A 52 -1.47 7.11 -14.54
N SER A 53 -0.29 6.60 -14.90
CA SER A 53 -0.15 5.24 -15.47
C SER A 53 -0.27 4.14 -14.41
N VAL A 54 -0.16 4.48 -13.13
CA VAL A 54 -0.23 3.52 -12.03
C VAL A 54 -1.69 3.20 -11.70
N PRO A 55 -2.11 1.92 -11.70
CA PRO A 55 -3.45 1.56 -11.27
C PRO A 55 -3.72 1.98 -9.82
N ILE A 56 -4.84 2.66 -9.56
CA ILE A 56 -5.17 3.14 -8.20
C ILE A 56 -5.40 1.96 -7.26
N VAL A 57 -6.11 0.93 -7.71
CA VAL A 57 -6.43 -0.25 -6.89
C VAL A 57 -5.99 -1.53 -7.59
N LYS A 58 -5.24 -2.38 -6.88
CA LYS A 58 -5.03 -3.79 -7.25
C LYS A 58 -5.34 -4.67 -6.06
N LEU A 59 -6.28 -5.60 -6.22
CA LEU A 59 -6.75 -6.50 -5.16
C LEU A 59 -6.73 -7.95 -5.62
N GLU A 60 -6.20 -8.83 -4.78
CA GLU A 60 -6.35 -10.27 -4.92
C GLU A 60 -7.67 -10.79 -4.32
N ARG A 61 -8.18 -11.90 -4.84
CA ARG A 61 -9.36 -12.58 -4.27
C ARG A 61 -8.99 -13.38 -3.02
N GLY A 62 -9.90 -13.45 -2.06
CA GLY A 62 -9.68 -14.07 -0.75
C GLY A 62 -9.37 -13.03 0.33
N THR A 63 -8.81 -13.50 1.45
CA THR A 63 -8.48 -12.65 2.61
C THR A 63 -6.98 -12.38 2.66
N HIS A 64 -6.61 -11.13 2.44
CA HIS A 64 -5.22 -10.71 2.30
C HIS A 64 -4.94 -9.44 3.08
N LYS A 65 -3.65 -9.18 3.33
CA LYS A 65 -3.20 -7.88 3.84
C LYS A 65 -3.24 -6.85 2.71
N TYR A 66 -3.45 -5.60 3.07
CA TYR A 66 -3.35 -4.48 2.12
C TYR A 66 -2.53 -3.33 2.72
N VAL A 67 -1.88 -2.56 1.84
CA VAL A 67 -1.30 -1.26 2.18
C VAL A 67 -1.93 -0.15 1.34
N GLN A 68 -2.11 1.00 1.98
CA GLN A 68 -2.46 2.26 1.33
C GLN A 68 -1.16 3.08 1.23
N VAL A 69 -0.77 3.41 0.00
CA VAL A 69 0.55 3.99 -0.30
C VAL A 69 0.38 5.28 -1.10
N GLN A 70 0.98 6.36 -0.63
CA GLN A 70 1.12 7.59 -1.39
C GLN A 70 2.33 7.48 -2.30
N LEU A 71 2.13 7.72 -3.58
CA LEU A 71 3.18 7.68 -4.60
C LEU A 71 3.50 9.09 -5.07
N THR A 72 4.79 9.38 -5.21
CA THR A 72 5.31 10.61 -5.83
C THR A 72 6.38 10.27 -6.85
N HIS A 73 6.69 11.23 -7.73
CA HIS A 73 7.75 11.08 -8.72
C HIS A 73 8.59 12.38 -8.78
N PRO A 74 9.92 12.30 -8.85
CA PRO A 74 10.79 13.48 -8.91
C PRO A 74 10.49 14.37 -10.13
N ASP A 75 10.14 13.77 -11.26
CA ASP A 75 9.80 14.51 -12.50
C ASP A 75 8.36 15.04 -12.52
N GLU A 76 7.55 14.75 -11.48
CA GLU A 76 6.19 15.25 -11.33
C GLU A 76 6.03 16.02 -9.99
N PRO A 77 6.82 17.09 -9.78
CA PRO A 77 6.85 17.80 -8.51
C PRO A 77 5.47 18.40 -8.17
N GLY A 78 5.12 18.39 -6.89
CA GLY A 78 3.82 18.89 -6.41
C GLY A 78 2.64 17.97 -6.71
N THR A 79 2.86 16.81 -7.34
CA THR A 79 1.83 15.79 -7.56
C THR A 79 2.06 14.58 -6.66
N ALA A 80 0.97 13.93 -6.28
CA ALA A 80 0.97 12.68 -5.54
C ALA A 80 -0.34 11.94 -5.84
N ILE A 81 -0.30 10.61 -5.77
CA ILE A 81 -1.50 9.76 -5.90
C ILE A 81 -1.52 8.74 -4.77
N LEU A 82 -2.71 8.45 -4.25
CA LEU A 82 -2.91 7.39 -3.27
C LEU A 82 -3.32 6.10 -3.97
N VAL A 83 -2.63 5.00 -3.68
CA VAL A 83 -2.93 3.68 -4.25
C VAL A 83 -3.16 2.63 -3.17
N VAL A 84 -3.94 1.61 -3.52
CA VAL A 84 -4.22 0.45 -2.67
C VAL A 84 -3.64 -0.78 -3.33
N ARG A 85 -2.89 -1.57 -2.57
CA ARG A 85 -2.35 -2.87 -3.00
C ARG A 85 -2.69 -3.94 -2.00
N SER A 86 -3.17 -5.06 -2.53
CA SER A 86 -3.31 -6.32 -1.81
C SER A 86 -2.79 -7.45 -2.71
N VAL A 87 -1.91 -8.28 -2.16
CA VAL A 87 -1.25 -9.40 -2.85
C VAL A 87 -1.56 -10.69 -2.10
N ASP A 88 -1.42 -11.84 -2.78
CA ASP A 88 -1.62 -13.17 -2.18
C ASP A 88 -0.76 -13.33 -0.92
N VAL A 89 -1.41 -13.57 0.21
CA VAL A 89 -0.80 -13.72 1.54
C VAL A 89 0.27 -14.82 1.58
N ARG A 90 0.20 -15.83 0.72
CA ARG A 90 1.22 -16.89 0.63
C ARG A 90 2.56 -16.36 0.10
N ARG A 91 2.52 -15.29 -0.71
CA ARG A 91 3.70 -14.61 -1.25
C ARG A 91 4.11 -13.42 -0.38
N CYS A 92 3.13 -12.72 0.18
CA CYS A 92 3.33 -11.51 0.98
C CYS A 92 2.66 -11.67 2.35
N PRO A 93 3.27 -12.41 3.28
CA PRO A 93 2.68 -12.67 4.59
C PRO A 93 2.58 -11.43 5.47
N TYR A 94 3.38 -10.37 5.24
CA TYR A 94 3.37 -9.13 6.03
C TYR A 94 3.01 -7.90 5.19
N HIS A 95 2.53 -6.84 5.85
CA HIS A 95 2.25 -5.55 5.21
C HIS A 95 3.49 -4.96 4.52
N ALA A 96 4.67 -5.15 5.12
CA ALA A 96 5.93 -4.76 4.53
C ALA A 96 6.23 -5.50 3.22
N ASP A 97 5.86 -6.78 3.08
CA ASP A 97 6.05 -7.52 1.83
C ASP A 97 5.14 -7.02 0.72
N VAL A 98 3.90 -6.66 1.06
CA VAL A 98 2.95 -6.03 0.10
C VAL A 98 3.52 -4.70 -0.40
N TYR A 99 4.14 -3.90 0.48
CA TYR A 99 4.85 -2.68 0.10
C TYR A 99 6.05 -2.97 -0.81
N ARG A 100 6.91 -3.94 -0.46
CA ARG A 100 8.06 -4.32 -1.29
C ARG A 100 7.63 -4.77 -2.68
N ALA A 101 6.61 -5.62 -2.76
CA ALA A 101 6.06 -6.09 -4.03
C ALA A 101 5.59 -4.93 -4.92
N LEU A 102 5.01 -3.88 -4.33
CA LEU A 102 4.66 -2.65 -5.06
C LEU A 102 5.90 -1.91 -5.58
N VAL A 103 6.90 -1.67 -4.73
CA VAL A 103 8.10 -0.92 -5.13
C VAL A 103 8.90 -1.69 -6.19
N ASP A 104 9.02 -3.00 -6.05
CA ASP A 104 9.69 -3.87 -7.03
C ASP A 104 8.96 -3.85 -8.39
N GLU A 105 7.62 -3.87 -8.37
CA GLU A 105 6.79 -3.73 -9.59
C GLU A 105 7.05 -2.38 -10.27
N LEU A 106 6.99 -1.29 -9.51
CA LEU A 106 7.18 0.07 -10.03
C LEU A 106 8.59 0.31 -10.56
N GLY A 107 9.62 -0.20 -9.88
CA GLY A 107 11.03 -0.05 -10.32
C GLY A 107 11.37 -0.87 -11.57
N SER A 108 10.63 -1.97 -11.80
CA SER A 108 10.83 -2.86 -12.94
C SER A 108 10.20 -2.35 -14.24
N ASP A 109 9.10 -1.59 -14.19
CA ASP A 109 8.50 -0.95 -15.36
C ASP A 109 9.25 0.36 -15.69
N ALA A 110 9.71 0.48 -16.95
CA ALA A 110 10.42 1.66 -17.44
C ALA A 110 9.61 2.97 -17.31
N ARG A 111 8.28 2.91 -17.31
CA ARG A 111 7.39 4.09 -17.19
C ARG A 111 7.26 4.62 -15.77
N THR A 112 7.41 3.74 -14.78
CA THR A 112 7.22 4.05 -13.35
C THR A 112 8.52 3.99 -12.56
N ARG A 113 9.64 3.73 -13.22
CA ARG A 113 10.96 3.75 -12.60
C ARG A 113 11.24 5.12 -11.99
N GLY A 114 11.61 5.13 -10.72
CA GLY A 114 11.82 6.38 -9.96
C GLY A 114 10.62 6.84 -9.16
N VAL A 115 9.46 6.15 -9.25
CA VAL A 115 8.34 6.39 -8.34
C VAL A 115 8.76 6.03 -6.91
N ILE A 116 8.46 6.93 -5.99
CA ILE A 116 8.74 6.82 -4.56
C ILE A 116 7.43 6.55 -3.84
N GLY A 117 7.39 5.54 -2.96
CA GLY A 117 6.19 5.15 -2.24
C GLY A 117 6.32 5.32 -0.72
N ARG A 118 5.34 5.99 -0.10
CA ARG A 118 5.18 6.13 1.36
C ARG A 118 3.94 5.40 1.84
N VAL A 119 4.06 4.48 2.78
CA VAL A 119 2.91 3.81 3.40
C VAL A 119 2.21 4.77 4.34
N ILE A 120 0.93 5.00 4.09
CA ILE A 120 0.04 5.85 4.91
C ILE A 120 -0.73 4.99 5.92
N GLY A 121 -1.03 3.75 5.56
CA GLY A 121 -1.72 2.82 6.43
C GLY A 121 -1.89 1.44 5.79
N GLY A 122 -2.65 0.59 6.44
CA GLY A 122 -2.96 -0.73 5.94
C GLY A 122 -3.87 -1.49 6.88
N GLY A 123 -4.26 -2.69 6.46
CA GLY A 123 -5.18 -3.55 7.18
C GLY A 123 -5.35 -4.87 6.44
N ARG A 124 -6.57 -5.41 6.44
CA ARG A 124 -6.96 -6.57 5.65
C ARG A 124 -8.10 -6.25 4.70
N ILE A 125 -8.09 -6.95 3.59
CA ILE A 125 -9.18 -6.97 2.62
C ILE A 125 -9.62 -8.42 2.46
N ARG A 126 -10.93 -8.65 2.56
CA ARG A 126 -11.57 -9.87 2.08
C ARG A 126 -12.32 -9.53 0.80
N ARG A 127 -11.93 -10.14 -0.31
CA ARG A 127 -12.55 -9.95 -1.62
C ARG A 127 -13.12 -11.27 -2.13
N ASP A 128 -14.43 -11.30 -2.31
CA ASP A 128 -15.12 -12.40 -3.01
C ASP A 128 -15.38 -11.99 -4.47
N ALA A 129 -16.35 -12.64 -5.14
CA ALA A 129 -16.64 -12.36 -6.54
C ALA A 129 -17.20 -10.95 -6.78
N ALA A 130 -18.10 -10.48 -5.90
CA ALA A 130 -18.80 -9.19 -6.03
C ALA A 130 -18.77 -8.34 -4.76
N THR A 131 -18.17 -8.83 -3.67
CA THR A 131 -18.16 -8.15 -2.36
C THR A 131 -16.75 -7.93 -1.87
N VAL A 132 -16.53 -6.78 -1.24
CA VAL A 132 -15.25 -6.43 -0.61
C VAL A 132 -15.49 -5.94 0.82
N SER A 133 -14.70 -6.43 1.76
CA SER A 133 -14.67 -5.94 3.14
C SER A 133 -13.26 -5.46 3.49
N VAL A 134 -13.13 -4.21 3.92
CA VAL A 134 -11.87 -3.58 4.34
C VAL A 134 -11.86 -3.41 5.86
N TYR A 135 -10.87 -3.97 6.57
CA TYR A 135 -10.92 -3.95 8.03
C TYR A 135 -9.55 -4.09 8.71
N GLY A 136 -9.54 -3.94 10.03
CA GLY A 136 -8.36 -4.12 10.86
C GLY A 136 -7.29 -3.05 10.62
N TYR A 137 -6.02 -3.43 10.84
CA TYR A 137 -4.89 -2.51 10.79
C TYR A 137 -3.57 -3.20 10.45
N SER A 138 -2.54 -2.42 10.14
CA SER A 138 -1.19 -2.94 9.94
C SER A 138 -0.50 -3.11 11.28
N LYS A 139 -0.03 -4.33 11.59
CA LYS A 139 0.80 -4.54 12.78
C LYS A 139 2.16 -3.85 12.66
N THR A 140 2.70 -3.78 11.44
CA THR A 140 4.00 -3.12 11.15
C THR A 140 3.87 -1.59 11.11
N PHE A 141 2.78 -1.06 10.57
CA PHE A 141 2.61 0.37 10.29
C PHE A 141 1.57 1.07 11.19
N GLY A 142 0.91 0.33 12.07
CA GLY A 142 -0.06 0.85 13.04
C GLY A 142 -1.46 1.06 12.47
N ARG A 143 -2.30 1.70 13.30
CA ARG A 143 -3.66 2.14 12.97
C ARG A 143 -3.61 3.57 12.44
N THR A 144 -4.15 3.77 11.24
CA THR A 144 -4.31 5.10 10.63
C THR A 144 -5.79 5.43 10.55
N ARG A 145 -6.21 6.51 11.24
CA ARG A 145 -7.61 6.95 11.27
C ARG A 145 -8.11 7.22 9.85
N GLY A 146 -9.28 6.68 9.49
CA GLY A 146 -9.88 6.85 8.17
C GLY A 146 -9.21 6.07 7.04
N CYS A 147 -8.19 5.24 7.32
CA CYS A 147 -7.51 4.45 6.29
C CYS A 147 -8.44 3.42 5.65
N ASN A 148 -9.24 2.71 6.45
CA ASN A 148 -10.16 1.70 5.96
C ASN A 148 -11.30 2.33 5.14
N GLU A 149 -11.89 3.42 5.63
CA GLU A 149 -12.91 4.22 4.93
C GLU A 149 -12.41 4.69 3.57
N ARG A 150 -11.27 5.39 3.55
CA ARG A 150 -10.67 5.90 2.31
C ARG A 150 -10.29 4.77 1.34
N THR A 151 -9.82 3.65 1.86
CA THR A 151 -9.54 2.46 1.03
C THR A 151 -10.81 1.93 0.39
N ALA A 152 -11.92 1.83 1.12
CA ALA A 152 -13.20 1.42 0.57
C ALA A 152 -13.72 2.38 -0.50
N GLU A 153 -13.58 3.70 -0.29
CA GLU A 153 -13.93 4.71 -1.30
C GLU A 153 -13.12 4.55 -2.59
N LEU A 154 -11.80 4.38 -2.48
CA LEU A 154 -10.94 4.12 -3.62
C LEU A 154 -11.35 2.85 -4.38
N ILE A 155 -11.72 1.78 -3.66
CA ILE A 155 -12.18 0.53 -4.27
C ILE A 155 -13.51 0.74 -5.00
N ARG A 156 -14.49 1.40 -4.38
CA ARG A 156 -15.78 1.73 -5.02
C ARG A 156 -15.61 2.54 -6.30
N ALA A 157 -14.65 3.46 -6.32
CA ALA A 157 -14.40 4.33 -7.46
C ALA A 157 -13.59 3.69 -8.60
N ASN A 158 -12.85 2.61 -8.36
CA ASN A 158 -11.84 2.07 -9.30
C ASN A 158 -11.98 0.58 -9.62
N VAL A 159 -12.95 -0.12 -9.03
CA VAL A 159 -13.18 -1.54 -9.27
C VAL A 159 -14.62 -1.78 -9.72
N ASP A 160 -14.78 -2.11 -10.99
CA ASP A 160 -16.08 -2.37 -11.60
C ASP A 160 -16.67 -3.73 -11.16
N GLY A 161 -18.01 -3.82 -11.24
CA GLY A 161 -18.73 -5.08 -11.03
C GLY A 161 -18.88 -5.53 -9.58
N LEU A 162 -18.57 -4.66 -8.62
CA LEU A 162 -18.82 -4.92 -7.20
C LEU A 162 -20.28 -4.61 -6.83
N ALA A 163 -20.92 -5.54 -6.13
CA ALA A 163 -22.24 -5.35 -5.53
C ALA A 163 -22.18 -4.54 -4.23
N SER A 164 -21.13 -4.74 -3.41
CA SER A 164 -20.92 -3.96 -2.19
C SER A 164 -19.45 -3.86 -1.80
N VAL A 165 -19.13 -2.77 -1.11
CA VAL A 165 -17.84 -2.53 -0.48
C VAL A 165 -18.12 -1.98 0.91
N GLU A 166 -17.73 -2.72 1.93
CA GLU A 166 -17.91 -2.36 3.34
C GLU A 166 -16.58 -2.13 4.02
N TRP A 167 -16.56 -1.33 5.08
CA TRP A 167 -15.36 -1.13 5.89
C TRP A 167 -15.66 -1.03 7.38
N SER A 168 -14.65 -1.32 8.20
CA SER A 168 -14.67 -1.17 9.66
C SER A 168 -13.25 -0.94 10.19
N ASP A 169 -13.11 -0.21 11.30
CA ASP A 169 -11.82 -0.10 12.02
C ASP A 169 -11.62 -1.22 13.05
N ASP A 170 -12.56 -2.16 13.13
CA ASP A 170 -12.52 -3.32 14.00
C ASP A 170 -11.89 -4.54 13.33
N GLY A 171 -11.57 -5.53 14.15
CA GLY A 171 -11.01 -6.81 13.71
C GLY A 171 -9.50 -6.80 13.46
N TYR A 172 -8.98 -7.97 13.09
CA TYR A 172 -7.63 -8.17 12.60
C TYR A 172 -7.55 -9.31 11.59
#